data_AF-A0A1M6M2S0-F1
#
_entry.id   AF-A0A1M6M2S0-F1
#
_cell.length_a   1.000
_cell.length_b   1.000
_cell.length_c   1.000
_cell.angle_alpha   90.00
_cell.angle_beta   90.00
_cell.angle_gamma   90.00
#
_symmetry.space_group_name_H-M   'P 1'
#
loop_
_entity.id
_entity.type
_entity.pdbx_description
1 polymer ?
#
loop_
_entity_poly.entity_id
_entity_poly.type
_entity_poly.pdbx_seq_one_letter_code
_entity_poly.pdbx_strand_id
1 'polypeptide(L)' 'MNKWLIISTLEGLIFTAKEKKCVLGDDAKEDIHKIKEVYEELIRFWELDESLIDEFGKEVES' A
#
# COMPACT_ATOMS: atom_id res chain seq x y z
N MET A 1 -5.47 -4.54 -20.67
CA MET A 1 -5.24 -4.01 -19.31
C MET A 1 -3.76 -4.11 -18.99
N ASN A 2 -3.09 -3.00 -18.69
CA ASN A 2 -1.65 -3.02 -18.40
C ASN A 2 -1.44 -3.43 -16.94
N LYS A 3 -1.46 -4.74 -16.66
CA LYS A 3 -1.30 -5.30 -15.30
C LYS A 3 -0.01 -4.81 -14.62
N TRP A 4 1.04 -4.56 -15.40
CA TRP A 4 2.29 -4.02 -14.89
C TRP A 4 2.11 -2.64 -14.23
N LEU A 5 1.31 -1.75 -14.84
CA LEU A 5 1.10 -0.41 -14.29
C LEU A 5 0.45 -0.43 -12.91
N ILE A 6 -0.55 -1.29 -12.71
CA ILE A 6 -1.25 -1.37 -11.41
C ILE A 6 -0.35 -2.01 -10.35
N ILE A 7 0.37 -3.08 -10.69
CA ILE A 7 1.31 -3.73 -9.75
C ILE A 7 2.40 -2.74 -9.32
N SER A 8 3.02 -2.02 -10.27
CA SER A 8 4.02 -1.00 -9.92
C SER A 8 3.46 0.17 -9.12
N THR A 9 2.17 0.48 -9.29
CA THR A 9 1.48 1.47 -8.45
C THR A 9 1.34 0.95 -7.01
N LEU A 10 0.92 -0.30 -6.83
CA LEU A 10 0.83 -0.95 -5.51
C LEU A 10 2.20 -1.00 -4.81
N GLU A 11 3.26 -1.37 -5.53
CA GLU A 11 4.65 -1.33 -5.03
C GLU A 11 5.05 0.09 -4.60
N GLY A 12 4.70 1.11 -5.39
CA GLY A 12 4.94 2.51 -5.07
C GLY A 12 4.22 3.00 -3.81
N LEU A 13 3.00 2.52 -3.57
CA LEU A 13 2.25 2.82 -2.34
C LEU A 13 2.91 2.20 -1.10
N ILE A 14 3.34 0.93 -1.18
CA ILE A 14 4.10 0.28 -0.10
C ILE A 14 5.38 1.05 0.19
N PHE A 15 6.16 1.38 -0.85
CA PHE A 15 7.38 2.16 -0.71
C PHE A 15 7.12 3.51 -0.04
N THR A 16 6.08 4.23 -0.47
CA THR A 16 5.70 5.53 0.12
C THR A 16 5.33 5.42 1.59
N ALA A 17 4.59 4.37 1.97
CA ALA A 17 4.21 4.13 3.36
C ALA A 17 5.43 3.84 4.24
N LYS A 18 6.39 3.03 3.75
CA LYS A 18 7.68 2.79 4.42
C LYS A 18 8.48 4.06 4.61
N GLU A 19 8.60 4.89 3.58
CA GLU A 19 9.33 6.16 3.66
C GLU A 19 8.67 7.12 4.67
N LYS A 20 7.33 7.22 4.67
CA LYS A 20 6.62 8.02 5.66
C LYS A 20 6.86 7.52 7.08
N LYS A 21 6.79 6.21 7.33
CA LYS A 21 7.12 5.61 8.63
C LYS A 21 8.55 5.95 9.05
N CYS A 22 9.50 5.84 8.12
CA CYS A 22 10.91 6.14 8.36
C CYS A 22 11.15 7.61 8.74
N VAL A 23 10.53 8.55 8.01
CA VAL A 23 10.75 9.99 8.19
C VAL A 23 9.96 10.58 9.36
N LEU A 24 8.72 10.12 9.58
CA LEU A 24 7.80 10.71 10.54
C LEU A 24 7.61 9.87 11.82
N GLY A 25 8.03 8.60 11.84
CA GLY A 25 7.79 7.71 12.96
C GLY A 25 6.31 7.51 13.24
N ASP A 26 5.89 7.68 14.50
CA ASP A 26 4.51 7.48 14.95
C ASP A 26 3.51 8.46 14.30
N ASP A 27 3.96 9.65 13.91
CA ASP A 27 3.13 10.66 13.23
C ASP A 27 2.69 10.19 11.83
N ALA A 28 3.33 9.16 11.26
CA ALA A 28 2.96 8.58 9.97
C ALA A 28 1.64 7.80 9.98
N LYS A 29 1.08 7.49 11.16
CA LYS A 29 -0.02 6.51 11.30
C LYS A 29 -1.25 6.82 10.44
N GLU A 30 -1.69 8.08 10.42
CA GLU A 30 -2.86 8.49 9.61
C GLU A 30 -2.55 8.43 8.11
N ASP A 31 -1.33 8.82 7.72
CA ASP A 31 -0.92 8.77 6.32
C ASP A 31 -0.80 7.33 5.80
N ILE A 32 -0.23 6.43 6.60
CA ILE A 32 -0.14 5.00 6.28
C ILE A 32 -1.55 4.41 6.13
N HIS A 33 -2.50 4.80 6.99
CA HIS A 33 -3.88 4.36 6.87
C HIS A 33 -4.53 4.80 5.55
N LYS A 34 -4.37 6.07 5.15
CA LYS A 34 -4.87 6.57 3.86
C LYS A 34 -4.25 5.85 2.66
N ILE A 35 -2.95 5.57 2.73
CA ILE A 35 -2.26 4.81 1.67
C ILE A 35 -2.83 3.38 1.58
N LYS A 36 -3.08 2.73 2.73
CA LYS A 36 -3.69 1.41 2.80
C LYS A 36 -5.09 1.38 2.20
N GLU A 37 -5.93 2.37 2.51
CA GLU A 37 -7.28 2.47 1.93
C GLU A 37 -7.23 2.55 0.40
N VAL A 38 -6.33 3.36 -0.16
CA VAL A 38 -6.13 3.45 -1.62
C VAL A 38 -5.60 2.13 -2.18
N TYR A 39 -4.66 1.48 -1.49
CA TYR A 39 -4.10 0.18 -1.90
C TYR A 39 -5.19 -0.90 -1.98
N GLU A 40 -6.05 -1.01 -0.96
CA GLU A 40 -7.18 -1.94 -0.91
C GLU A 40 -8.22 -1.65 -2.00
N GLU A 41 -8.56 -0.36 -2.21
CA GLU A 41 -9.50 0.04 -3.26
C GLU A 41 -9.00 -0.33 -4.65
N LEU A 42 -7.71 -0.13 -4.91
CA LEU A 42 -7.10 -0.53 -6.18
C LEU A 42 -7.15 -2.05 -6.38
N ILE A 43 -6.87 -2.85 -5.36
CA ILE A 43 -6.99 -4.31 -5.44
C ILE A 43 -8.42 -4.73 -5.80
N ARG A 44 -9.42 -4.18 -5.11
CA ARG A 44 -10.83 -4.51 -5.32
C ARG A 44 -11.33 -4.05 -6.68
N PHE A 45 -11.05 -2.81 -7.07
CA PHE A 45 -11.49 -2.25 -8.35
C PHE A 45 -10.92 -3.02 -9.55
N TRP A 46 -9.65 -3.45 -9.45
CA TRP A 46 -8.98 -4.20 -10.51
C TRP A 46 -9.14 -5.72 -10.40
N GLU A 47 -9.96 -6.21 -9.46
CA GLU A 47 -10.20 -7.63 -9.19
C GLU A 47 -8.89 -8.44 -9.05
N LEU A 48 -7.94 -7.87 -8.30
CA LEU A 48 -6.65 -8.51 -8.01
C LEU A 48 -6.77 -9.48 -6.82
N ASP A 49 -5.71 -10.22 -6.55
CA ASP A 49 -5.66 -11.16 -5.42
C ASP A 49 -5.73 -10.40 -4.09
N GLU A 50 -6.76 -10.65 -3.29
CA GLU A 50 -6.97 -10.01 -1.99
C GLU A 50 -5.86 -10.34 -0.97
N SER A 51 -5.09 -11.42 -1.18
CA SER A 51 -3.93 -11.72 -0.32
C SER A 51 -2.83 -10.66 -0.35
N LEU A 52 -2.83 -9.78 -1.36
CA LEU A 52 -1.96 -8.61 -1.44
C LEU A 52 -2.27 -7.59 -0.32
N ILE A 53 -3.50 -7.56 0.21
CA ILE A 53 -3.85 -6.70 1.35
C ILE A 53 -3.06 -7.11 2.60
N ASP A 54 -2.86 -8.42 2.81
CA ASP A 54 -2.06 -8.94 3.91
C ASP A 54 -0.57 -8.61 3.74
N GLU A 55 -0.09 -8.52 2.50
CA GLU A 55 1.29 -8.13 2.18
C GLU A 55 1.58 -6.69 2.61
N PHE A 56 0.64 -5.75 2.39
CA PHE A 56 0.81 -4.37 2.85
C PHE A 56 1.09 -4.29 4.35
N GLY A 57 0.30 -5.01 5.15
CA GLY A 57 0.49 -5.06 6.60
C GLY A 57 1.85 -5.65 6.99
N LYS A 58 2.26 -6.76 6.35
CA LYS A 58 3.56 -7.40 6.60
C LYS A 58 4.73 -6.49 6.26
N GLU A 59 4.63 -5.72 5.18
CA GLU A 59 5.73 -4.90 4.68
C GLU A 59 5.86 -3.55 5.42
N VAL A 60 4.75 -2.98 5.92
CA VAL A 60 4.72 -1.62 6.48
C VAL A 60 4.53 -1.59 7.99
N GLU A 61 3.68 -2.47 8.54
CA GLU A 61 3.27 -2.43 9.95
C GLU A 61 4.17 -3.30 10.87
N SER A 62 5.19 -3.95 10.31
CA SER A 62 6.20 -4.74 11.05
C SER A 62 7.25 -3.92 11.81
#